data_AF-A0A9D6UZW0-F1
#
_entry.id   AF-A0A9D6UZW0-F1
#
_cell.length_a   1.000
_cell.length_b   1.000
_cell.length_c   1.000
_cell.angle_alpha   90.00
_cell.angle_beta   90.00
_cell.angle_gamma   90.00
#
_symmetry.space_group_name_H-M   'P 1'
#
loop_
_entity.id
_entity.type
_entity.pdbx_description
1 polymer ?
#
loop_
_entity_poly.entity_id
_entity_poly.type
_entity_poly.pdbx_seq_one_letter_code
_entity_poly.pdbx_strand_id
1 'polypeptide(L)'
;MQGNTEHQREAYDIIVNLLERQGLLKERLPYTPALLEEAVFFAYKMRLITQGRVRQYLDLDRAGLKRKINEWNSGDEGNCTCRMTRNPFVEQP
;
A
#
# COMPACT_ATOMS: atom_id res chain seq x y z
N MET A 1 -4.69 16.63 17.81
CA MET A 1 -4.26 15.42 17.08
C MET A 1 -4.06 15.81 15.62
N GLN A 2 -2.89 16.36 15.25
CA GLN A 2 -2.62 16.86 13.89
C GLN A 2 -1.39 16.21 13.22
N GLY A 3 -0.53 15.51 13.98
CA GLY A 3 0.73 14.97 13.45
C GLY A 3 0.65 13.67 12.64
N ASN A 4 -0.50 12.99 12.57
CA ASN A 4 -0.60 11.70 11.87
C ASN A 4 -0.81 11.87 10.35
N THR A 5 -1.49 12.94 9.94
CA THR A 5 -1.87 13.14 8.53
C THR A 5 -0.70 13.58 7.64
N GLU A 6 0.22 14.40 8.17
CA GLU A 6 1.40 14.85 7.41
C GLU A 6 2.36 13.69 7.14
N HIS A 7 2.67 12.88 8.16
CA HIS A 7 3.53 11.71 7.99
C HIS A 7 2.96 10.69 7.00
N GLN A 8 1.65 10.45 7.05
CA GLN A 8 0.98 9.53 6.12
C GLN A 8 0.95 10.08 4.69
N ARG A 9 0.82 11.40 4.50
CA ARG A 9 0.91 12.01 3.17
C ARG A 9 2.33 11.90 2.60
N GLU A 10 3.36 12.14 3.41
CA GLU A 10 4.75 11.93 2.99
C GLU A 10 5.02 10.46 2.63
N ALA A 11 4.55 9.53 3.46
CA ALA A 11 4.63 8.10 3.16
C ALA A 11 3.94 7.75 1.84
N TYR A 12 2.79 8.37 1.56
CA TYR A 12 2.06 8.20 0.31
C TYR A 12 2.87 8.69 -0.88
N ASP A 13 3.43 9.90 -0.81
CA ASP A 13 4.24 10.44 -1.90
C ASP A 13 5.48 9.56 -2.14
N ILE A 14 6.14 9.07 -1.09
CA ILE A 14 7.28 8.16 -1.21
C ILE A 14 6.89 6.86 -1.92
N ILE A 15 5.80 6.22 -1.50
CA ILE A 15 5.41 4.92 -2.06
C ILE A 15 4.89 5.07 -3.49
N VAL A 16 4.16 6.13 -3.80
CA VAL A 16 3.68 6.44 -5.14
C VAL A 16 4.85 6.75 -6.07
N ASN A 17 5.82 7.56 -5.63
CA ASN A 17 7.05 7.81 -6.39
C ASN A 17 7.82 6.51 -6.69
N LEU A 18 7.88 5.58 -5.72
CA LEU A 18 8.52 4.28 -5.94
C LEU A 18 7.78 3.47 -7.01
N LEU A 19 6.46 3.36 -6.92
CA LEU A 19 5.66 2.61 -7.88
C LEU A 19 5.69 3.22 -9.28
N GLU A 20 5.67 4.55 -9.39
CA GLU A 20 5.82 5.26 -10.67
C GLU A 20 7.17 4.97 -11.32
N ARG A 21 8.27 5.02 -10.56
CA ARG A 21 9.62 4.70 -11.07
C ARG A 21 9.76 3.25 -11.54
N GLN A 22 8.93 2.34 -11.02
CA GLN A 22 8.86 0.95 -11.46
C GLN A 22 7.90 0.76 -12.65
N GLY A 23 7.26 1.83 -13.15
CA GLY A 23 6.27 1.76 -14.22
C GLY A 23 4.95 1.11 -13.80
N LEU A 24 4.65 1.06 -12.50
CA LEU A 24 3.49 0.36 -11.93
C LEU A 24 2.28 1.28 -11.67
N LEU A 25 2.42 2.58 -11.93
CA LEU A 25 1.35 3.57 -11.86
C LEU A 25 1.14 4.19 -13.25
N LYS A 26 -0.12 4.32 -13.68
CA LYS A 26 -0.48 5.15 -14.84
C LYS A 26 -0.79 6.59 -14.44
N GLU A 27 -1.39 6.79 -13.27
CA GLU A 27 -1.81 8.10 -12.77
C GLU A 27 -1.52 8.24 -11.27
N ARG A 28 -1.28 9.47 -10.81
CA ARG A 28 -1.19 9.79 -9.39
C ARG A 28 -2.54 10.25 -8.88
N LEU A 29 -3.13 9.48 -7.99
CA LEU A 29 -4.38 9.84 -7.32
C LEU A 29 -4.07 10.75 -6.11
N PRO A 30 -5.02 11.62 -5.70
CA PRO A 30 -4.85 12.42 -4.51
C PRO A 30 -4.79 11.53 -3.26
N TYR A 31 -3.95 11.91 -2.29
CA TYR A 31 -3.77 11.18 -1.04
C TYR A 31 -5.12 10.89 -0.34
N THR A 32 -5.31 9.62 -0.01
CA THR A 32 -6.25 9.17 1.01
C THR A 32 -5.59 8.08 1.87
N PRO A 33 -6.00 7.89 3.13
CA PRO A 33 -5.47 6.80 3.96
C PRO A 33 -5.66 5.42 3.34
N ALA A 34 -6.79 5.20 2.64
CA ALA A 34 -7.06 3.95 1.94
C ALA A 34 -6.09 3.73 0.76
N LEU A 35 -5.82 4.77 -0.03
CA LEU A 35 -4.86 4.67 -1.14
C LEU A 35 -3.42 4.46 -0.67
N LEU A 36 -3.05 5.02 0.49
CA LEU A 36 -1.76 4.71 1.12
C LEU A 36 -1.67 3.23 1.48
N GLU A 37 -2.69 2.67 2.12
CA GLU A 37 -2.69 1.25 2.47
C GLU A 37 -2.60 0.36 1.22
N GLU A 38 -3.38 0.65 0.18
CA GLU A 38 -3.36 -0.10 -1.09
C GLU A 38 -1.99 0.01 -1.79
N ALA A 39 -1.39 1.19 -1.86
CA ALA A 39 -0.07 1.38 -2.45
C ALA A 39 1.03 0.63 -1.68
N VAL A 40 0.97 0.64 -0.35
CA VAL A 40 1.91 -0.11 0.51
C VAL A 40 1.71 -1.62 0.36
N PHE A 41 0.46 -2.09 0.34
CA PHE A 41 0.13 -3.49 0.09
C PHE A 41 0.71 -3.95 -1.24
N PHE A 42 0.43 -3.20 -2.31
CA PHE A 42 0.88 -3.53 -3.66
C PHE A 42 2.40 -3.57 -3.76
N ALA A 43 3.09 -2.54 -3.25
CA ALA A 43 4.55 -2.51 -3.22
C ALA A 43 5.16 -3.66 -2.40
N TYR A 44 4.52 -4.05 -1.29
CA TYR A 44 4.95 -5.18 -0.47
C TYR A 44 4.79 -6.52 -1.22
N LYS A 45 3.64 -6.74 -1.87
CA LYS A 45 3.38 -7.95 -2.65
C LYS A 45 4.29 -8.08 -3.86
N MET A 46 4.64 -6.96 -4.49
CA MET A 46 5.64 -6.89 -5.57
C MET A 46 7.09 -7.00 -5.06
N ARG A 47 7.30 -7.19 -3.76
CA ARG A 47 8.61 -7.29 -3.10
C ARG A 47 9.50 -6.06 -3.28
N LEU A 48 8.90 -4.90 -3.55
CA LEU A 48 9.61 -3.61 -3.65
C LEU A 48 9.97 -3.03 -2.29
N ILE A 49 9.20 -3.42 -1.26
CA ILE A 49 9.42 -2.99 0.13
C ILE A 49 9.32 -4.18 1.08
N THR A 50 9.98 -4.08 2.24
CA THR A 50 9.97 -5.11 3.29
C THR A 50 8.86 -4.86 4.32
N GLN A 51 8.58 -5.85 5.16
CA GLN A 51 7.65 -5.68 6.30
C GLN A 51 8.04 -4.54 7.24
N GLY A 52 9.35 -4.26 7.38
CA GLY A 52 9.85 -3.11 8.15
C GLY A 52 9.41 -1.77 7.55
N ARG A 53 9.40 -1.66 6.22
CA ARG A 53 8.89 -0.48 5.51
C ARG A 53 7.37 -0.37 5.59
N VAL A 54 6.64 -1.49 5.50
CA VAL A 54 5.19 -1.52 5.74
C VAL A 54 4.86 -0.93 7.12
N ARG A 55 5.59 -1.35 8.15
CA ARG A 55 5.42 -0.84 9.52
C ARG A 55 5.59 0.68 9.59
N GLN A 56 6.63 1.20 8.93
CA GLN A 56 6.93 2.63 8.92
C GLN A 56 5.87 3.43 8.17
N TYR A 57 5.51 3.02 6.93
CA TYR A 57 4.57 3.78 6.11
C TYR A 57 3.14 3.81 6.66
N LEU A 58 2.74 2.77 7.38
CA LEU A 58 1.40 2.67 7.97
C LEU A 58 1.37 3.00 9.47
N ASP A 59 2.48 3.48 10.03
CA ASP A 59 2.65 3.78 11.46
C ASP A 59 2.11 2.66 12.37
N LEU A 60 2.46 1.42 12.04
CA LEU A 60 1.97 0.24 12.76
C LEU A 60 2.89 -0.11 13.93
N ASP A 61 2.29 -0.56 15.02
CA ASP A 61 3.01 -1.27 16.06
C ASP A 61 3.29 -2.73 15.63
N ARG A 62 4.00 -3.48 16.46
CA ARG A 62 4.35 -4.88 16.14
C ARG A 62 3.10 -5.77 15.97
N ALA A 63 2.06 -5.55 16.79
CA ALA A 63 0.83 -6.33 16.72
C ALA A 63 0.00 -5.97 15.48
N GLY A 64 -0.07 -4.68 15.14
CA GLY A 64 -0.70 -4.14 13.93
C GLY A 64 -0.04 -4.68 12.67
N LEU A 65 1.30 -4.65 12.60
CA LEU A 65 2.04 -5.23 11.48
C LEU A 65 1.74 -6.73 11.32
N LYS A 66 1.80 -7.51 12.40
CA LYS A 66 1.50 -8.95 12.34
C LYS A 66 0.09 -9.22 11.82
N ARG A 67 -0.92 -8.47 12.31
CA ARG A 67 -2.30 -8.56 11.82
C ARG A 67 -2.39 -8.24 10.33
N LYS A 68 -1.79 -7.13 9.89
CA LYS A 68 -1.88 -6.66 8.51
C LYS A 68 -1.20 -7.64 7.53
N ILE A 69 -0.02 -8.13 7.89
CA ILE A 69 0.69 -9.15 7.10
C ILE A 69 -0.10 -10.46 7.05
N ASN A 70 -0.69 -10.88 8.18
CA ASN A 70 -1.54 -12.07 8.19
C ASN A 70 -2.77 -11.86 7.31
N GLU A 71 -3.49 -10.74 7.43
CA GLU A 71 -4.63 -10.40 6.57
C GLU A 71 -4.26 -10.47 5.07
N TRP A 72 -3.12 -9.89 4.70
CA TRP A 72 -2.65 -9.87 3.32
C TRP A 72 -2.17 -11.24 2.80
N ASN A 73 -1.74 -12.15 3.68
CA ASN A 73 -1.20 -13.46 3.29
C ASN A 73 -2.20 -14.61 3.50
N SER A 74 -3.17 -14.44 4.38
CA SER A 74 -4.26 -15.39 4.66
C SER A 74 -5.44 -15.24 3.70
N GLY A 75 -5.19 -14.69 2.51
CA GLY A 75 -6.23 -14.46 1.51
C GLY A 75 -6.97 -15.74 1.15
N ASP A 76 -8.21 -15.84 1.63
CA ASP A 76 -9.33 -16.45 0.93
C ASP A 76 -9.21 -16.08 -0.56
N GLU A 77 -9.14 -17.07 -1.44
CA GLU A 77 -8.81 -16.94 -2.88
C GLU A 77 -9.74 -15.97 -3.64
N GLY A 78 -10.84 -15.55 -3.03
CA GLY A 78 -11.77 -14.57 -3.58
C GLY A 78 -11.39 -13.09 -3.45
N ASN A 79 -10.47 -12.68 -2.55
CA ASN A 79 -10.22 -11.23 -2.30
C ASN A 79 -8.81 -10.75 -2.66
N CYS A 80 -7.81 -11.63 -2.59
CA CYS A 80 -6.43 -11.30 -2.96
C CYS A 80 -6.29 -11.09 -4.48
N THR A 81 -7.01 -11.92 -5.26
CA THR A 81 -7.14 -11.77 -6.71
C THR A 81 -7.91 -10.49 -7.03
N CYS A 82 -9.03 -10.18 -6.35
CA CYS A 82 -9.78 -8.95 -6.60
C CYS A 82 -8.99 -7.65 -6.35
N ARG A 83 -8.10 -7.60 -5.35
CA ARG A 83 -7.26 -6.41 -5.08
C ARG A 83 -6.04 -6.28 -6.00
N MET A 84 -5.49 -7.37 -6.54
CA MET A 84 -4.44 -7.29 -7.58
C MET A 84 -5.00 -7.13 -9.00
N THR A 85 -6.17 -7.73 -9.29
CA THR A 85 -6.87 -7.60 -10.59
C THR A 85 -7.44 -6.19 -10.74
N ARG A 86 -7.82 -5.52 -9.65
CA ARG A 86 -8.09 -4.08 -9.63
C ARG A 86 -6.82 -3.34 -9.23
N ASN A 87 -5.85 -3.23 -10.12
CA ASN A 87 -4.90 -2.14 -9.98
C ASN A 87 -5.72 -0.83 -10.08
N PRO A 88 -5.84 -0.01 -9.01
CA PRO A 88 -6.64 1.21 -9.05
C PRO A 88 -6.07 2.26 -10.02
N PHE A 89 -4.88 2.00 -10.57
CA PHE A 89 -4.19 2.81 -11.55
C PHE A 89 -4.23 2.21 -12.97
N VAL A 90 -5.05 1.17 -13.20
CA VAL A 90 -5.19 0.54 -14.52
C VAL A 90 -6.67 0.25 -14.74
N GLU A 91 -7.34 1.04 -15.59
CA GLU A 91 -8.62 0.61 -16.17
C GLU A 91 -8.43 -0.77 -16.80
N GLN A 92 -9.24 -1.74 -16.33
CA GLN A 92 -9.36 -3.01 -17.02
C GLN A 92 -10.11 -2.77 -18.34
N PRO A 93 -9.70 -3.41 -19.46
CA PRO A 93 -10.46 -3.38 -20.70
C PRO A 93 -11.83 -4.05 -20.57
#